data_AF-A0A350Y257-F1
#
_entry.id   AF-A0A350Y257-F1
#
_cell.length_a   1.000
_cell.length_b   1.000
_cell.length_c   1.000
_cell.angle_alpha   90.00
_cell.angle_beta   90.00
_cell.angle_gamma   90.00
#
_symmetry.space_group_name_H-M   'P 1'
#
loop_
_entity.id
_entity.type
_entity.pdbx_description
1 polymer ?
#
loop_
_entity_poly.entity_id
_entity_poly.type
_entity_poly.pdbx_seq_one_letter_code
_entity_poly.pdbx_strand_id
1 'polypeptide(L)'
;MSELLDTFTINNDDALAELAWAIEASEGRFTLLFARCNYTHIQKRLMQRLQELCTINIRVIHLKQSEKTLYATIREQLGQEMPSALMISGLESVLELDKIVSVANQVREEFRKNFPFPLVLWMNDEIHHKFIKLAPDFESWGTTTRFAIATDELIDSLHQGVDSLFTKALAFNSSQSLYKLVNILDLGFLNRSEFELALKDLQNQGYQLEPKLTASLQFIQGLNTADTPQALHHFQNSLNFWQQEIEEKGTWEERKRERDGEIDTPSVTSVTPS
;
A
#
# COMPACT_ATOMS: atom_id res chain seq x y z
N MET A 1 -23.99 3.61 25.79
CA MET A 1 -24.01 4.15 24.42
C MET A 1 -23.20 5.43 24.38
N SER A 2 -21.89 5.29 24.13
CA SER A 2 -21.02 6.28 23.46
C SER A 2 -19.62 5.67 23.39
N GLU A 3 -19.55 4.43 22.91
CA GLU A 3 -18.31 3.68 22.66
C GLU A 3 -18.06 3.71 21.14
N LEU A 4 -18.06 4.93 20.57
CA LEU A 4 -18.13 5.15 19.11
C LEU A 4 -17.31 6.38 18.67
N LEU A 5 -16.14 6.59 19.30
CA LEU A 5 -15.19 7.62 18.88
C LEU A 5 -13.69 7.20 18.95
N ASP A 6 -13.37 5.91 19.12
CA ASP A 6 -11.98 5.42 19.00
C ASP A 6 -11.67 4.93 17.57
N THR A 7 -12.18 5.64 16.57
CA THR A 7 -12.00 5.28 15.17
C THR A 7 -10.94 6.19 14.55
N PHE A 8 -9.80 5.57 14.18
CA PHE A 8 -8.87 5.98 13.11
C PHE A 8 -7.50 6.58 13.44
N THR A 9 -6.84 6.20 14.54
CA THR A 9 -5.36 6.22 14.58
C THR A 9 -4.84 4.83 14.93
N ILE A 10 -4.63 4.00 13.92
CA ILE A 10 -3.85 2.77 14.07
C ILE A 10 -2.40 3.22 14.24
N ASN A 11 -1.93 3.25 15.49
CA ASN A 11 -0.53 3.51 15.75
C ASN A 11 0.25 2.19 15.70
N ASN A 12 1.01 1.98 14.63
CA ASN A 12 1.90 0.83 14.51
C ASN A 12 3.05 0.87 15.53
N ASP A 13 3.26 1.98 16.25
CA ASP A 13 4.42 2.16 17.13
C ASP A 13 4.43 1.20 18.31
N ASP A 14 3.27 0.96 18.94
CA ASP A 14 3.18 0.01 20.06
C ASP A 14 3.47 -1.41 19.57
N ALA A 15 2.83 -1.82 18.47
CA ALA A 15 3.07 -3.12 17.84
C ALA A 15 4.53 -3.28 17.38
N LEU A 16 5.15 -2.21 16.89
CA LEU A 16 6.54 -2.21 16.44
C LEU A 16 7.50 -2.30 17.64
N ALA A 17 7.20 -1.62 18.74
CA ALA A 17 7.96 -1.70 19.98
C ALA A 17 7.85 -3.09 20.62
N GLU A 18 6.66 -3.71 20.60
CA GLU A 18 6.47 -5.11 21.02
C GLU A 18 7.29 -6.08 20.18
N LEU A 19 7.28 -5.90 18.84
CA LEU A 19 8.08 -6.71 17.94
C LEU A 19 9.59 -6.51 18.18
N ALA A 20 10.05 -5.27 18.38
CA ALA A 20 11.44 -4.95 18.71
C ALA A 20 11.87 -5.65 20.01
N TRP A 21 11.06 -5.51 21.06
CA TRP A 21 11.31 -6.17 22.34
C TRP A 21 11.36 -7.70 22.20
N ALA A 22 10.43 -8.31 21.44
CA ALA A 22 10.41 -9.75 21.22
C ALA A 22 11.68 -10.24 20.49
N ILE A 23 12.16 -9.48 19.51
CA ILE A 23 13.41 -9.73 18.80
C ILE A 23 14.59 -9.70 19.77
N GLU A 24 14.76 -8.62 20.54
CA GLU A 24 15.88 -8.47 21.47
C GLU A 24 15.85 -9.52 22.59
N ALA A 25 14.66 -9.80 23.16
CA ALA A 25 14.48 -10.80 24.20
C ALA A 25 14.73 -12.24 23.73
N SER A 26 14.85 -12.46 22.42
CA SER A 26 15.13 -13.76 21.82
C SER A 26 16.48 -13.86 21.12
N GLU A 27 17.39 -12.89 21.30
CA GLU A 27 18.75 -13.00 20.79
C GLU A 27 19.43 -14.31 21.27
N GLY A 28 20.12 -14.99 20.35
CA GLY A 28 20.82 -16.25 20.64
C GLY A 28 19.92 -17.50 20.68
N ARG A 29 18.61 -17.37 20.48
CA ARG A 29 17.67 -18.51 20.38
C ARG A 29 16.79 -18.41 19.14
N PHE A 30 16.44 -19.56 18.57
CA PHE A 30 15.46 -19.59 17.49
C PHE A 30 14.09 -19.15 18.03
N THR A 31 13.53 -18.10 17.45
CA THR A 31 12.15 -17.64 17.69
C THR A 31 11.57 -17.20 16.34
N LEU A 32 10.40 -17.72 15.98
CA LEU A 32 9.73 -17.35 14.74
C LEU A 32 8.75 -16.21 15.01
N LEU A 33 8.83 -15.15 14.22
CA LEU A 33 7.99 -13.96 14.36
C LEU A 33 7.37 -13.65 13.00
N PHE A 34 6.06 -13.55 12.94
CA PHE A 34 5.36 -13.12 11.73
C PHE A 34 5.01 -11.65 11.84
N ALA A 35 5.50 -10.84 10.91
CA ALA A 35 5.16 -9.44 10.79
C ALA A 35 4.18 -9.27 9.62
N ARG A 36 2.88 -9.18 9.94
CA ARG A 36 1.82 -9.06 8.93
C ARG A 36 1.64 -7.61 8.54
N CYS A 37 1.88 -7.30 7.28
CA CYS A 37 1.64 -5.99 6.70
C CYS A 37 1.19 -6.16 5.25
N ASN A 38 0.01 -5.64 4.93
CA ASN A 38 -0.57 -5.80 3.59
C ASN A 38 -0.05 -4.77 2.56
N TYR A 39 0.66 -3.75 3.03
CA TYR A 39 1.14 -2.64 2.20
C TYR A 39 2.67 -2.60 2.21
N THR A 40 3.31 -2.90 1.08
CA THR A 40 4.76 -3.03 0.94
C THR A 40 5.50 -1.73 1.27
N HIS A 41 4.94 -0.55 0.99
CA HIS A 41 5.58 0.71 1.37
C HIS A 41 5.62 0.89 2.91
N ILE A 42 4.53 0.54 3.60
CA ILE A 42 4.47 0.53 5.07
C ILE A 42 5.44 -0.50 5.64
N GLN A 43 5.45 -1.71 5.09
CA GLN A 43 6.39 -2.76 5.46
C GLN A 43 7.84 -2.27 5.39
N LYS A 44 8.26 -1.63 4.28
CA LYS A 44 9.62 -1.09 4.12
C LYS A 44 9.95 -0.05 5.19
N ARG A 45 9.02 0.88 5.45
CA ARG A 45 9.20 1.91 6.49
C ARG A 45 9.32 1.30 7.89
N LEU A 46 8.44 0.35 8.22
CA LEU A 46 8.44 -0.34 9.51
C LEU A 46 9.70 -1.18 9.69
N MET A 47 10.17 -1.86 8.64
CA MET A 47 11.44 -2.59 8.67
C MET A 47 12.62 -1.67 8.99
N GLN A 48 12.70 -0.50 8.35
CA GLN A 48 13.75 0.47 8.65
C GLN A 48 13.66 0.97 10.10
N ARG A 49 12.46 1.36 10.53
CA ARG A 49 12.24 1.83 11.90
C ARG A 49 12.54 0.74 12.93
N LEU A 50 12.29 -0.53 12.63
CA LEU A 50 12.64 -1.66 13.49
C LEU A 50 14.15 -1.81 13.65
N GLN A 51 14.93 -1.58 12.59
CA GLN A 51 16.41 -1.57 12.67
C GLN A 51 16.94 -0.39 13.49
N GLU A 52 16.22 0.74 13.51
CA GLU A 52 16.59 1.92 14.32
C GLU A 52 16.20 1.76 15.80
N LEU A 53 15.09 1.06 16.08
CA LEU A 53 14.60 0.82 17.43
C LEU A 53 15.40 -0.26 18.18
N CYS A 54 15.84 -1.30 17.46
CA CYS A 54 16.62 -2.37 18.07
C CYS A 54 18.07 -1.95 18.30
N THR A 55 18.60 -2.32 19.47
CA THR A 55 20.00 -2.13 19.84
C THR A 55 20.92 -3.16 19.16
N ILE A 56 20.37 -4.31 18.77
CA ILE A 56 21.07 -5.38 18.07
C ILE A 56 21.05 -5.19 16.55
N ASN A 57 22.08 -5.70 15.87
CA ASN A 57 22.11 -5.67 14.41
C ASN A 57 21.12 -6.69 13.82
N ILE A 58 20.16 -6.21 13.03
CA ILE A 58 19.20 -7.04 12.31
C ILE A 58 19.63 -7.18 10.85
N ARG A 59 19.98 -8.41 10.46
CA ARG A 59 20.26 -8.74 9.06
C ARG A 59 18.95 -8.78 8.28
N VAL A 60 18.95 -8.25 7.06
CA VAL A 60 17.78 -8.29 6.16
C VAL A 60 18.13 -9.09 4.92
N ILE A 61 17.28 -10.07 4.58
CA ILE A 61 17.31 -10.80 3.32
C ILE A 61 16.02 -10.51 2.56
N HIS A 62 16.17 -10.13 1.30
CA HIS A 62 15.06 -10.01 0.36
C HIS A 62 15.04 -11.23 -0.56
N LEU A 63 13.93 -11.96 -0.56
CA LEU A 63 13.76 -13.14 -1.42
C LEU A 63 13.58 -12.71 -2.87
N LYS A 64 14.27 -13.42 -3.76
CA LYS A 64 14.12 -13.24 -5.20
C LYS A 64 12.95 -14.08 -5.71
N GLN A 65 12.39 -13.69 -6.85
CA GLN A 65 11.28 -14.40 -7.47
C GLN A 65 11.58 -15.87 -7.79
N SER A 66 12.86 -16.20 -8.04
CA SER A 66 13.36 -17.53 -8.39
C SER A 66 13.63 -18.46 -7.21
N GLU A 67 13.54 -17.95 -5.97
CA GLU A 67 13.82 -18.76 -4.77
C GLU A 67 12.79 -19.88 -4.61
N LYS A 68 13.25 -21.04 -4.14
CA LYS A 68 12.43 -22.26 -4.07
C LYS A 68 12.27 -22.84 -2.67
N THR A 69 13.15 -22.46 -1.75
CA THR A 69 13.15 -22.99 -0.37
C THR A 69 13.66 -21.93 0.60
N LEU A 70 12.89 -21.59 1.63
CA LEU A 70 13.28 -20.56 2.59
C LEU A 70 14.59 -20.92 3.33
N TYR A 71 14.68 -22.15 3.82
CA TYR A 71 15.84 -22.60 4.61
C TYR A 71 17.17 -22.53 3.84
N ALA A 72 17.19 -23.06 2.62
CA ALA A 72 18.43 -23.09 1.83
C ALA A 72 18.86 -21.68 1.41
N THR A 73 17.91 -20.82 1.02
CA THR A 73 18.20 -19.43 0.66
C THR A 73 18.82 -18.68 1.84
N ILE A 74 18.29 -18.85 3.07
CA ILE A 74 18.86 -18.25 4.28
C ILE A 74 20.29 -18.77 4.52
N ARG A 75 20.49 -20.09 4.46
CA ARG A 75 21.81 -20.71 4.65
C ARG A 75 22.84 -20.23 3.64
N GLU A 76 22.46 -20.12 2.37
CA GLU A 76 23.34 -19.68 1.30
C GLU A 76 23.75 -18.21 1.49
N GLN A 77 22.79 -17.34 1.81
CA GLN A 77 23.05 -15.91 1.96
C GLN A 77 23.81 -15.54 3.23
N LEU A 78 23.62 -16.29 4.33
CA LEU A 78 24.37 -16.08 5.56
C LEU A 78 25.75 -16.78 5.53
N GLY A 79 25.87 -17.91 4.86
CA GLY A 79 27.11 -18.70 4.88
C GLY A 79 27.48 -19.17 6.30
N GLN A 80 28.47 -18.52 6.89
CA GLN A 80 28.91 -18.76 8.29
C GLN A 80 28.50 -17.63 9.25
N GLU A 81 27.85 -16.58 8.75
CA GLU A 81 27.35 -15.48 9.56
C GLU A 81 26.21 -15.95 10.46
N MET A 82 26.28 -15.58 11.74
CA MET A 82 25.20 -15.78 12.72
C MET A 82 24.77 -14.40 13.21
N PRO A 83 23.77 -13.77 12.57
CA PRO A 83 23.31 -12.45 12.98
C PRO A 83 22.55 -12.53 14.31
N SER A 84 22.50 -11.41 15.04
CA SER A 84 21.70 -11.32 16.27
C SER A 84 20.20 -11.47 16.00
N ALA A 85 19.75 -11.06 14.81
CA ALA A 85 18.38 -11.25 14.31
C ALA A 85 18.35 -11.26 12.78
N LEU A 86 17.34 -11.93 12.20
CA LEU A 86 17.14 -11.99 10.75
C LEU A 86 15.70 -11.58 10.37
N MET A 87 15.58 -10.63 9.45
CA MET A 87 14.33 -10.28 8.77
C MET A 87 14.32 -10.80 7.33
N ILE A 88 13.21 -11.42 6.92
CA ILE A 88 12.95 -11.84 5.54
C ILE A 88 11.80 -11.03 4.95
N SER A 89 11.97 -10.54 3.72
CA SER A 89 10.96 -9.84 2.92
C SER A 89 10.88 -10.40 1.50
N GLY A 90 9.85 -10.02 0.73
CA GLY A 90 9.73 -10.38 -0.69
C GLY A 90 9.01 -11.71 -0.94
N LEU A 91 8.32 -12.28 0.06
CA LEU A 91 7.53 -13.51 -0.09
C LEU A 91 6.40 -13.35 -1.13
N GLU A 92 5.85 -12.14 -1.25
CA GLU A 92 4.82 -11.74 -2.20
C GLU A 92 5.27 -11.82 -3.66
N SER A 93 6.57 -11.76 -3.91
CA SER A 93 7.14 -11.78 -5.26
C SER A 93 7.60 -13.19 -5.71
N VAL A 94 7.54 -14.19 -4.83
CA VAL A 94 8.07 -15.53 -5.15
C VAL A 94 7.09 -16.36 -5.97
N LEU A 95 7.57 -16.94 -7.08
CA LEU A 95 6.76 -17.74 -7.99
C LEU A 95 6.32 -19.08 -7.38
N GLU A 96 7.20 -19.78 -6.67
CA GLU A 96 6.92 -21.09 -6.04
C GLU A 96 6.59 -20.97 -4.54
N LEU A 97 5.80 -19.97 -4.14
CA LEU A 97 5.51 -19.69 -2.72
C LEU A 97 4.93 -20.90 -1.95
N ASP A 98 3.94 -21.59 -2.52
CA ASP A 98 3.31 -22.75 -1.86
C ASP A 98 4.33 -23.85 -1.53
N LYS A 99 5.32 -24.02 -2.41
CA LYS A 99 6.42 -24.97 -2.19
C LYS A 99 7.38 -24.47 -1.13
N ILE A 100 7.74 -23.18 -1.13
CA ILE A 100 8.56 -22.58 -0.05
C ILE A 100 7.93 -22.85 1.30
N VAL A 101 6.64 -22.56 1.44
CA VAL A 101 5.89 -22.73 2.68
C VAL A 101 5.85 -24.22 3.07
N SER A 102 5.47 -25.10 2.13
CA SER A 102 5.39 -26.54 2.39
C SER A 102 6.74 -27.14 2.82
N VAL A 103 7.84 -26.74 2.17
CA VAL A 103 9.19 -27.19 2.52
C VAL A 103 9.61 -26.65 3.87
N ALA A 104 9.30 -25.39 4.20
CA ALA A 104 9.58 -24.82 5.51
C ALA A 104 8.94 -25.65 6.64
N ASN A 105 7.73 -26.19 6.42
CA ASN A 105 7.10 -27.11 7.35
C ASN A 105 7.88 -28.41 7.54
N GLN A 106 8.35 -29.00 6.44
CA GLN A 106 9.06 -30.29 6.45
C GLN A 106 10.41 -30.19 7.17
N VAL A 107 11.13 -29.08 6.98
CA VAL A 107 12.47 -28.88 7.56
C VAL A 107 12.46 -27.97 8.78
N ARG A 108 11.31 -27.77 9.43
CA ARG A 108 11.18 -26.84 10.58
C ARG A 108 12.25 -27.07 11.66
N GLU A 109 12.57 -28.32 11.98
CA GLU A 109 13.56 -28.66 13.02
C GLU A 109 14.97 -28.18 12.62
N GLU A 110 15.26 -28.08 11.32
CA GLU A 110 16.51 -27.55 10.83
C GLU A 110 16.63 -26.05 11.07
N PHE A 111 15.53 -25.29 11.02
CA PHE A 111 15.54 -23.88 11.44
C PHE A 111 15.94 -23.78 12.92
N ARG A 112 15.28 -24.55 13.78
CA ARG A 112 15.52 -24.52 15.23
C ARG A 112 16.95 -24.90 15.62
N LYS A 113 17.53 -25.89 14.94
CA LYS A 113 18.89 -26.37 15.21
C LYS A 113 19.97 -25.42 14.68
N ASN A 114 19.75 -24.83 13.51
CA ASN A 114 20.82 -24.16 12.76
C ASN A 114 20.73 -22.63 12.77
N PHE A 115 19.62 -22.05 13.20
CA PHE A 115 19.42 -20.60 13.29
C PHE A 115 19.16 -20.18 14.74
N PRO A 116 20.21 -20.04 15.57
CA PRO A 116 20.09 -19.64 16.97
C PRO A 116 19.85 -18.12 17.09
N PHE A 117 18.84 -17.60 16.39
CA PHE A 117 18.46 -16.19 16.38
C PHE A 117 16.98 -16.04 16.00
N PRO A 118 16.34 -14.92 16.36
CA PRO A 118 14.98 -14.61 15.93
C PRO A 118 14.90 -14.45 14.41
N LEU A 119 13.89 -15.09 13.83
CA LEU A 119 13.55 -15.03 12.42
C LEU A 119 12.20 -14.31 12.27
N VAL A 120 12.25 -13.11 11.71
CA VAL A 120 11.07 -12.31 11.39
C VAL A 120 10.72 -12.50 9.92
N LEU A 121 9.53 -13.00 9.64
CA LEU A 121 9.00 -13.14 8.29
C LEU A 121 7.96 -12.05 8.04
N TRP A 122 8.28 -11.13 7.14
CA TRP A 122 7.33 -10.11 6.69
C TRP A 122 6.46 -10.65 5.56
N MET A 123 5.14 -10.51 5.72
CA MET A 123 4.18 -11.07 4.78
C MET A 123 2.84 -10.35 4.83
N ASN A 124 2.06 -10.47 3.75
CA ASN A 124 0.67 -10.06 3.73
C ASN A 124 -0.25 -11.19 4.23
N ASP A 125 -1.55 -10.88 4.32
CA ASP A 125 -2.56 -11.81 4.82
C ASP A 125 -2.73 -13.05 3.96
N GLU A 126 -2.58 -12.93 2.64
CA GLU A 126 -2.68 -14.06 1.72
C GLU A 126 -1.56 -15.08 1.97
N ILE A 127 -0.32 -14.60 2.10
CA ILE A 127 0.85 -15.42 2.41
C ILE A 127 0.69 -16.07 3.78
N HIS A 128 0.27 -15.30 4.79
CA HIS A 128 0.05 -15.86 6.13
C HIS A 128 -1.00 -16.97 6.12
N HIS A 129 -2.08 -16.82 5.36
CA HIS A 129 -3.07 -17.88 5.17
C HIS A 129 -2.47 -19.15 4.54
N LYS A 130 -1.52 -19.00 3.61
CA LYS A 130 -0.77 -20.14 3.05
C LYS A 130 0.09 -20.83 4.11
N PHE A 131 0.73 -20.10 5.02
CA PHE A 131 1.45 -20.69 6.16
C PHE A 131 0.52 -21.53 7.05
N ILE A 132 -0.64 -21.00 7.43
CA ILE A 132 -1.64 -21.74 8.22
C ILE A 132 -2.06 -23.04 7.50
N LYS A 133 -2.25 -22.99 6.18
CA LYS A 133 -2.77 -24.13 5.41
C LYS A 133 -1.71 -25.18 5.06
N LEU A 134 -0.52 -24.74 4.65
CA LEU A 134 0.51 -25.60 4.05
C LEU A 134 1.66 -25.88 5.03
N ALA A 135 1.82 -25.06 6.06
CA ALA A 135 2.86 -25.19 7.06
C ALA A 135 2.36 -25.01 8.51
N PRO A 136 1.32 -25.75 8.93
CA PRO A 136 0.71 -25.55 10.24
C PRO A 136 1.69 -25.81 11.40
N ASP A 137 2.58 -26.78 11.29
CA ASP A 137 3.55 -27.08 12.36
C ASP A 137 4.59 -25.94 12.49
N PHE A 138 5.05 -25.40 11.36
CA PHE A 138 5.97 -24.27 11.36
C PHE A 138 5.29 -22.98 11.82
N GLU A 139 4.06 -22.72 11.38
CA GLU A 139 3.25 -21.58 11.81
C GLU A 139 2.98 -21.61 13.32
N SER A 140 2.72 -22.79 13.89
CA SER A 140 2.44 -22.95 15.32
C SER A 140 3.60 -22.54 16.25
N TRP A 141 4.83 -22.41 15.72
CA TRP A 141 5.98 -21.94 16.48
C TRP A 141 6.11 -20.43 16.52
N GLY A 142 5.39 -19.72 15.65
CA GLY A 142 5.52 -18.30 15.49
C GLY A 142 4.48 -17.50 16.28
N THR A 143 4.84 -16.27 16.63
CA THR A 143 3.88 -15.27 17.10
C THR A 143 3.65 -14.23 16.02
N THR A 144 2.40 -13.77 15.87
CA THR A 144 2.03 -12.84 14.80
C THR A 144 1.79 -11.43 15.34
N THR A 145 2.54 -10.47 14.81
CA THR A 145 2.31 -9.03 14.99
C THR A 145 1.61 -8.50 13.73
N ARG A 146 0.51 -7.75 13.88
CA ARG A 146 -0.23 -7.18 12.76
C ARG A 146 0.02 -5.69 12.69
N PHE A 147 0.38 -5.23 11.50
CA PHE A 147 0.50 -3.83 11.15
C PHE A 147 -0.61 -3.47 10.19
N ALA A 148 -1.25 -2.34 10.44
CA ALA A 148 -2.28 -1.81 9.58
C ALA A 148 -1.94 -0.37 9.20
N ILE A 149 -2.52 0.11 8.12
CA ILE A 149 -2.35 1.49 7.67
C ILE A 149 -3.46 2.33 8.30
N ALA A 150 -3.10 3.50 8.83
CA ALA A 150 -4.11 4.44 9.31
C ALA A 150 -4.91 4.99 8.11
N THR A 151 -6.18 5.33 8.31
CA THR A 151 -7.08 5.69 7.20
C THR A 151 -6.66 6.99 6.53
N ASP A 152 -6.19 7.97 7.30
CA ASP A 152 -5.59 9.21 6.81
C ASP A 152 -4.35 8.94 5.95
N GLU A 153 -3.43 8.11 6.46
CA GLU A 153 -2.23 7.71 5.73
C GLU A 153 -2.55 6.94 4.44
N LEU A 154 -3.59 6.09 4.47
CA LEU A 154 -4.06 5.36 3.30
C LEU A 154 -4.61 6.33 2.24
N ILE A 155 -5.39 7.33 2.65
CA ILE A 155 -5.93 8.37 1.76
C ILE A 155 -4.80 9.20 1.17
N ASP A 156 -3.82 9.62 1.97
CA ASP A 156 -2.65 10.37 1.50
C ASP A 156 -1.85 9.54 0.48
N SER A 157 -1.68 8.25 0.73
CA SER A 157 -1.02 7.33 -0.20
C SER A 157 -1.78 7.20 -1.53
N LEU A 158 -3.12 7.21 -1.49
CA LEU A 158 -3.96 7.20 -2.69
C LEU A 158 -3.83 8.52 -3.47
N HIS A 159 -3.84 9.66 -2.79
CA HIS A 159 -3.59 10.97 -3.44
C HIS A 159 -2.22 11.00 -4.12
N GLN A 160 -1.16 10.60 -3.42
CA GLN A 160 0.19 10.55 -3.98
C GLN A 160 0.29 9.60 -5.18
N GLY A 161 -0.39 8.44 -5.10
CA GLY A 161 -0.47 7.49 -6.21
C GLY A 161 -1.16 8.09 -7.44
N VAL A 162 -2.31 8.75 -7.23
CA VAL A 162 -3.07 9.46 -8.27
C VAL A 162 -2.23 10.56 -8.91
N ASP A 163 -1.61 11.43 -8.12
CA ASP A 163 -0.83 12.56 -8.62
C ASP A 163 0.40 12.09 -9.40
N SER A 164 1.09 11.05 -8.91
CA SER A 164 2.21 10.41 -9.58
C SER A 164 1.80 9.83 -10.94
N LEU A 165 0.65 9.16 -11.01
CA LEU A 165 0.10 8.62 -12.25
C LEU A 165 -0.19 9.74 -13.25
N PHE A 166 -0.96 10.75 -12.86
CA PHE A 166 -1.35 11.82 -13.77
C PHE A 166 -0.16 12.66 -14.21
N THR A 167 0.81 12.92 -13.32
CA THR A 167 2.07 13.59 -13.68
C THR A 167 2.82 12.82 -14.76
N LYS A 168 2.96 11.49 -14.59
CA LYS A 168 3.58 10.64 -15.62
C LYS A 168 2.75 10.65 -16.91
N ALA A 169 1.44 10.49 -16.80
CA ALA A 169 0.52 10.45 -17.95
C ALA A 169 0.60 11.74 -18.79
N LEU A 170 0.61 12.91 -18.15
CA LEU A 170 0.71 14.20 -18.82
C LEU A 170 2.11 14.49 -19.39
N ALA A 171 3.16 13.97 -18.75
CA ALA A 171 4.52 14.04 -19.30
C ALA A 171 4.66 13.24 -20.60
N PHE A 172 3.91 12.15 -20.74
CA PHE A 172 3.79 11.42 -21.99
C PHE A 172 2.81 12.13 -22.93
N ASN A 173 3.31 13.05 -23.75
CA ASN A 173 2.55 13.85 -24.73
C ASN A 173 1.89 13.06 -25.89
N SER A 174 1.55 11.78 -25.73
CA SER A 174 0.88 10.99 -26.77
C SER A 174 -0.11 9.94 -26.22
N SER A 175 -1.23 9.79 -26.91
CA SER A 175 -2.28 8.79 -26.62
C SER A 175 -1.81 7.34 -26.76
N GLN A 176 -0.74 7.10 -27.52
CA GLN A 176 -0.02 5.82 -27.58
C GLN A 176 0.87 5.55 -26.34
N SER A 177 0.82 6.38 -25.29
CA SER A 177 1.54 6.12 -24.04
C SER A 177 0.62 5.65 -22.91
N LEU A 178 -0.71 5.71 -23.08
CA LEU A 178 -1.66 5.30 -22.04
C LEU A 178 -1.63 3.78 -21.78
N TYR A 179 -1.44 2.96 -22.82
CA TYR A 179 -1.26 1.51 -22.64
C TYR A 179 0.08 1.17 -21.95
N LYS A 180 1.08 2.07 -22.01
CA LYS A 180 2.31 1.92 -21.24
C LYS A 180 2.08 2.23 -19.76
N LEU A 181 1.09 3.05 -19.42
CA LEU A 181 0.73 3.33 -18.03
C LEU A 181 0.20 2.09 -17.32
N VAL A 182 -0.45 1.16 -18.03
CA VAL A 182 -0.94 -0.11 -17.45
C VAL A 182 0.20 -0.92 -16.83
N ASN A 183 1.38 -0.91 -17.45
CA ASN A 183 2.59 -1.54 -16.91
C ASN A 183 3.32 -0.67 -15.85
N ILE A 184 2.95 0.61 -15.73
CA ILE A 184 3.52 1.59 -14.79
C ILE A 184 2.59 1.79 -13.58
N LEU A 185 1.50 1.03 -13.45
CA LEU A 185 0.62 0.99 -12.27
C LEU A 185 1.24 0.28 -11.06
N ASP A 186 2.57 0.30 -11.00
CA ASP A 186 3.27 0.42 -9.74
C ASP A 186 3.19 1.93 -9.40
N LEU A 187 2.14 2.35 -8.67
CA LEU A 187 1.83 3.76 -8.34
C LEU A 187 2.93 4.42 -7.47
N GLY A 188 4.15 3.87 -7.45
CA GLY A 188 5.24 4.14 -6.53
C GLY A 188 4.95 3.58 -5.14
N PHE A 189 3.74 3.80 -4.64
CA PHE A 189 3.34 3.54 -3.27
C PHE A 189 2.38 2.36 -3.11
N LEU A 190 1.57 2.07 -4.14
CA LEU A 190 0.64 0.95 -4.16
C LEU A 190 0.84 0.14 -5.45
N ASN A 191 1.06 -1.15 -5.31
CA ASN A 191 0.92 -2.07 -6.43
C ASN A 191 -0.57 -2.34 -6.73
N ARG A 192 -0.86 -3.02 -7.83
CA ARG A 192 -2.25 -3.33 -8.24
C ARG A 192 -3.06 -4.02 -7.14
N SER A 193 -2.50 -5.05 -6.49
CA SER A 193 -3.20 -5.79 -5.43
C SER A 193 -3.43 -4.93 -4.18
N GLU A 194 -2.47 -4.08 -3.83
CA GLU A 194 -2.60 -3.14 -2.71
C GLU A 194 -3.62 -2.05 -2.98
N PHE A 195 -3.72 -1.58 -4.22
CA PHE A 195 -4.74 -0.62 -4.63
C PHE A 195 -6.15 -1.21 -4.51
N GLU A 196 -6.36 -2.44 -4.98
CA GLU A 196 -7.64 -3.13 -4.85
C GLU A 196 -7.98 -3.38 -3.37
N LEU A 197 -6.98 -3.73 -2.55
CA LEU A 197 -7.13 -3.87 -1.11
C LEU A 197 -7.50 -2.54 -0.43
N ALA A 198 -6.81 -1.44 -0.77
CA ALA A 198 -7.05 -0.10 -0.22
C ALA A 198 -8.50 0.34 -0.41
N LEU A 199 -9.03 0.16 -1.63
CA LEU A 199 -10.43 0.50 -1.93
C LEU A 199 -11.41 -0.34 -1.10
N LYS A 200 -11.12 -1.63 -0.94
CA LYS A 200 -11.93 -2.54 -0.13
C LYS A 200 -11.88 -2.17 1.35
N ASP A 201 -10.70 -1.83 1.88
CA ASP A 201 -10.51 -1.41 3.27
C ASP A 201 -11.30 -0.14 3.57
N LEU A 202 -11.19 0.88 2.70
CA LEU A 202 -11.95 2.13 2.83
C LEU A 202 -13.47 1.91 2.76
N GLN A 203 -13.92 1.04 1.85
CA GLN A 203 -15.34 0.69 1.74
C GLN A 203 -15.85 -0.02 2.99
N ASN A 204 -15.08 -0.97 3.53
CA ASN A 204 -15.44 -1.70 4.75
C ASN A 204 -15.48 -0.78 5.98
N GLN A 205 -14.64 0.25 6.01
CA GLN A 205 -14.64 1.28 7.05
C GLN A 205 -15.79 2.29 6.89
N GLY A 206 -16.56 2.22 5.80
CA GLY A 206 -17.65 3.15 5.51
C GLY A 206 -17.19 4.57 5.20
N TYR A 207 -15.91 4.78 4.89
CA TYR A 207 -15.35 6.10 4.64
C TYR A 207 -15.82 6.63 3.28
N GLN A 208 -16.30 7.88 3.26
CA GLN A 208 -16.71 8.55 2.03
C GLN A 208 -15.53 9.35 1.48
N LEU A 209 -15.00 8.92 0.33
CA LEU A 209 -13.91 9.62 -0.34
C LEU A 209 -14.42 10.93 -0.98
N GLU A 210 -13.52 11.92 -1.10
CA GLU A 210 -13.81 13.14 -1.85
C GLU A 210 -14.24 12.78 -3.29
N PRO A 211 -15.25 13.45 -3.87
CA PRO A 211 -15.69 13.19 -5.24
C PRO A 211 -14.56 13.24 -6.28
N LYS A 212 -13.61 14.19 -6.14
CA LYS A 212 -12.46 14.31 -7.05
C LYS A 212 -11.54 13.11 -6.96
N LEU A 213 -11.18 12.70 -5.75
CA LEU A 213 -10.37 11.51 -5.54
C LEU A 213 -11.09 10.28 -6.09
N THR A 214 -12.40 10.14 -5.85
CA THR A 214 -13.20 9.03 -6.38
C THR A 214 -13.15 8.96 -7.91
N ALA A 215 -13.32 10.09 -8.60
CA ALA A 215 -13.23 10.14 -10.05
C ALA A 215 -11.83 9.75 -10.56
N SER A 216 -10.76 10.20 -9.89
CA SER A 216 -9.38 9.80 -10.19
C SER A 216 -9.15 8.31 -9.99
N LEU A 217 -9.65 7.75 -8.89
CA LEU A 217 -9.53 6.32 -8.59
C LEU A 217 -10.31 5.46 -9.60
N GLN A 218 -11.47 5.92 -10.07
CA GLN A 218 -12.20 5.26 -11.15
C GLN A 218 -11.40 5.21 -12.45
N PHE A 219 -10.66 6.26 -12.78
CA PHE A 219 -9.76 6.22 -13.93
C PHE A 219 -8.68 5.12 -13.77
N ILE A 220 -8.08 5.02 -12.58
CA ILE A 220 -7.08 3.99 -12.25
C ILE A 220 -7.69 2.57 -12.31
N GLN A 221 -8.91 2.38 -11.79
CA GLN A 221 -9.64 1.12 -11.90
C GLN A 221 -9.89 0.73 -13.36
N GLY A 222 -10.23 1.70 -14.21
CA GLY A 222 -10.36 1.50 -15.65
C GLY A 222 -9.06 0.99 -16.28
N LEU A 223 -7.91 1.56 -15.90
CA LEU A 223 -6.60 1.10 -16.37
C LEU A 223 -6.25 -0.31 -15.87
N ASN A 224 -6.53 -0.64 -14.60
CA ASN A 224 -6.26 -1.96 -14.03
C ASN A 224 -7.11 -3.07 -14.65
N THR A 225 -8.35 -2.75 -15.03
CA THR A 225 -9.32 -3.67 -15.60
C THR A 225 -9.32 -3.69 -17.14
N ALA A 226 -8.26 -3.18 -17.77
CA ALA A 226 -8.11 -3.09 -19.22
C ALA A 226 -8.59 -4.37 -19.93
N ASP A 227 -9.24 -4.18 -21.08
CA ASP A 227 -9.84 -5.22 -21.93
C ASP A 227 -11.13 -5.88 -21.38
N THR A 228 -11.71 -5.36 -20.29
CA THR A 228 -13.03 -5.78 -19.79
C THR A 228 -14.10 -4.73 -20.05
N PRO A 229 -15.38 -5.12 -20.21
CA PRO A 229 -16.50 -4.16 -20.28
C PRO A 229 -16.58 -3.21 -19.07
N GLN A 230 -16.12 -3.66 -17.91
CA GLN A 230 -16.06 -2.89 -16.68
C GLN A 230 -15.13 -1.68 -16.79
N ALA A 231 -14.02 -1.80 -17.55
CA ALA A 231 -13.10 -0.70 -17.77
C ALA A 231 -13.79 0.53 -18.38
N LEU A 232 -14.67 0.30 -19.37
CA LEU A 232 -15.42 1.37 -20.03
C LEU A 232 -16.31 2.12 -19.02
N HIS A 233 -17.00 1.39 -18.15
CA HIS A 233 -17.84 1.99 -17.12
C HIS A 233 -17.02 2.84 -16.15
N HIS A 234 -15.86 2.35 -15.71
CA HIS A 234 -14.94 3.09 -14.86
C HIS A 234 -14.43 4.39 -15.53
N PHE A 235 -14.03 4.33 -16.81
CA PHE A 235 -13.62 5.52 -17.55
C PHE A 235 -14.75 6.51 -17.78
N GLN A 236 -15.96 6.03 -18.10
CA GLN A 236 -17.14 6.90 -18.30
C GLN A 236 -17.51 7.64 -17.03
N ASN A 237 -17.51 6.97 -15.88
CA ASN A 237 -17.86 7.62 -14.61
C ASN A 237 -16.82 8.69 -14.23
N SER A 238 -15.53 8.39 -14.41
CA SER A 238 -14.46 9.36 -14.23
C SER A 238 -14.61 10.56 -15.16
N LEU A 239 -14.82 10.32 -16.46
CA LEU A 239 -14.98 11.37 -17.47
C LEU A 239 -16.19 12.27 -17.18
N ASN A 240 -17.34 11.67 -16.86
CA ASN A 240 -18.57 12.40 -16.58
C ASN A 240 -18.38 13.39 -15.41
N PHE A 241 -17.71 12.95 -14.35
CA PHE A 241 -17.40 13.82 -13.21
C PHE A 241 -16.54 15.02 -13.63
N TRP A 242 -15.45 14.78 -14.36
CA TRP A 242 -14.55 15.86 -14.77
C TRP A 242 -15.21 16.85 -15.75
N GLN A 243 -16.08 16.37 -16.64
CA GLN A 243 -16.85 17.24 -17.54
C GLN A 243 -17.79 18.16 -16.75
N GLN A 244 -18.53 17.61 -15.79
CA GLN A 244 -19.40 18.38 -14.92
C GLN A 244 -18.61 19.42 -14.10
N GLU A 245 -17.46 19.05 -13.53
CA GLU A 245 -16.64 19.99 -12.75
C GLU A 245 -16.12 21.17 -13.62
N ILE A 246 -15.81 20.93 -14.90
CA ILE A 246 -15.40 21.99 -15.84
C ILE A 246 -16.58 22.91 -16.18
N GLU A 247 -17.75 22.36 -16.47
CA GLU A 247 -18.97 23.11 -16.79
C GLU A 247 -19.43 23.99 -15.61
N GLU A 248 -19.38 23.47 -14.38
CA GLU A 248 -19.72 24.20 -13.16
C GLU A 248 -18.74 25.34 -12.88
N LYS A 249 -17.43 25.14 -13.12
CA LYS A 249 -16.44 26.21 -12.98
C LYS A 249 -16.59 27.29 -14.05
N GLY A 250 -16.81 26.90 -15.30
CA GLY A 250 -17.05 27.84 -16.41
C GLY A 250 -18.27 28.73 -16.15
N THR A 251 -19.39 28.13 -15.75
CA THR A 251 -20.62 28.86 -15.42
C THR A 251 -20.47 29.76 -14.18
N TRP A 252 -19.66 29.37 -13.19
CA TRP A 252 -19.38 30.22 -12.04
C TRP A 252 -18.49 31.42 -12.39
N GLU A 253 -17.47 31.22 -13.23
CA GLU A 253 -16.60 32.30 -13.72
C GLU A 253 -17.37 33.30 -14.61
N GLU A 254 -18.27 32.82 -15.47
CA GLU A 254 -19.16 33.68 -16.27
C GLU A 254 -20.06 34.52 -15.38
N ARG A 255 -20.75 33.92 -14.40
CA ARG A 255 -21.61 34.63 -13.43
C ARG A 255 -20.84 35.58 -12.51
N LYS A 256 -19.54 35.36 -12.31
CA LYS A 256 -18.68 36.28 -11.54
C LYS A 256 -18.29 37.49 -12.38
N ARG A 257 -17.91 37.28 -13.65
CA ARG A 257 -17.63 38.38 -14.60
C ARG A 257 -18.84 39.26 -14.84
N GLU A 258 -20.05 38.69 -14.92
CA GLU A 258 -21.30 39.45 -15.04
C GLU A 258 -21.56 40.33 -13.82
N ARG A 259 -21.37 39.80 -12.60
CA ARG A 259 -21.54 40.57 -11.34
C ARG A 259 -20.49 41.66 -11.14
N ASP A 260 -19.24 41.37 -11.47
CA ASP A 260 -18.13 42.32 -11.31
C ASP A 260 -18.15 43.39 -12.42
N GLY A 261 -18.75 43.10 -13.58
CA GLY A 261 -18.93 44.03 -14.71
C GLY A 261 -20.13 44.98 -14.60
N GLU A 262 -21.08 44.73 -13.69
CA GLU A 262 -22.30 45.55 -13.54
C GLU A 262 -22.12 46.76 -12.59
N ILE A 263 -20.94 46.91 -11.97
CA ILE A 263 -20.65 48.01 -11.02
C ILE A 263 -20.22 49.31 -11.73
N ASP A 264 -19.96 49.31 -13.04
CA ASP A 264 -19.42 50.48 -13.76
C ASP A 264 -20.34 50.95 -14.91
N THR A 265 -21.50 51.50 -14.57
CA THR A 265 -22.19 52.45 -15.47
C THR A 265 -22.65 53.69 -14.68
N PRO A 266 -21.98 54.85 -14.82
CA PRO A 266 -22.54 56.09 -14.33
C PRO A 266 -23.67 56.52 -15.26
N SER A 267 -24.85 56.73 -14.68
CA SER A 267 -26.03 57.24 -15.37
C SER A 267 -25.79 58.68 -15.83
N VAL A 268 -25.33 58.88 -17.07
CA VAL A 268 -25.24 60.21 -17.67
C VAL A 268 -26.59 60.60 -18.25
N THR A 269 -27.37 61.32 -17.47
CA THR A 269 -28.51 62.11 -17.96
C THR A 269 -27.95 63.40 -18.58
N SER A 270 -28.19 63.61 -19.88
CA SER A 270 -28.05 64.92 -20.53
C SER A 270 -29.20 65.05 -21.54
N VAL A 271 -30.28 65.74 -21.19
CA VAL A 271 -30.53 67.19 -21.36
C VAL A 271 -30.28 67.65 -22.80
N THR A 272 -31.37 67.76 -23.54
CA THR A 272 -31.49 68.47 -24.82
C THR A 272 -31.38 69.98 -24.64
N PRO A 273 -30.92 70.71 -25.67
CA PRO A 273 -31.57 71.98 -25.96
C PRO A 273 -31.86 72.20 -27.45
N SER A 274 -32.76 73.17 -27.63
CA SER A 274 -33.48 73.65 -28.81
C SER A 274 -32.64 74.20 -29.95
#